data_AF-A0A401ZLJ6-F1
#
_entry.id   AF-A0A401ZLJ6-F1
#
_cell.length_a   1.000
_cell.length_b   1.000
_cell.length_c   1.000
_cell.angle_alpha   90.00
_cell.angle_beta   90.00
_cell.angle_gamma   90.00
#
_symmetry.space_group_name_H-M   'P 1'
#
loop_
_entity.id
_entity.type
_entity.pdbx_description
1 polymer ?
#
loop_
_entity_poly.entity_id
_entity_poly.type
_entity_poly.pdbx_seq_one_letter_code
_entity_poly.pdbx_strand_id
1 'polypeptide(L)'
;MKTWNFYGMTIVGVKLKDPRVFMSCVLIVYTIVGQTILTFDHGWTQILLSLFVACFVDVVMNLWKTRQIVLPISGVITGLGLGLLIESASPTLLWPYVVAPIIAIASKSVVRINGRHIFNPSNFGLVVLLLLFPTLITTTATQWTGSLLMVGIIFVVGSFSSFRVSRIDLVLSFIGGFCVMALVEELIKHNGYSVAFGPLFGAGLQLFILSMITDPKTTPGTRGMRIAFGLAIALIDGLLRLVNNQYSPFIALFVVSACFSLYQALITMNWNRQPAASESNNEAVQLEAIAQESAHDHSGESIPVASLAQASTNGHSSESVPVEALAQESANGHSSESVPVEALAQESANDHDRERVQPDIAAPVGGHVSAISHNQLSS
;
A
#
# COMPACT_ATOMS: atom_id res chain seq x y z
N MET A 1 20.38 3.09 5.25
CA MET A 1 20.09 2.41 6.54
C MET A 1 21.44 1.97 7.06
N LYS A 2 21.68 1.99 8.36
CA LYS A 2 22.95 1.47 8.89
C LYS A 2 22.82 -0.05 8.94
N THR A 3 23.71 -0.76 8.27
CA THR A 3 23.71 -2.22 8.20
C THR A 3 24.94 -2.75 8.92
N TRP A 4 24.76 -3.76 9.76
CA TRP A 4 25.85 -4.45 10.44
C TRP A 4 25.80 -5.92 10.04
N ASN A 5 26.91 -6.51 9.61
CA ASN A 5 26.99 -7.94 9.34
C ASN A 5 27.64 -8.62 10.54
N PHE A 6 26.90 -9.54 11.17
CA PHE A 6 27.38 -10.39 12.26
C PHE A 6 27.15 -11.84 11.87
N TYR A 7 28.22 -12.64 11.81
CA TYR A 7 28.16 -14.09 11.55
C TYR A 7 27.26 -14.49 10.36
N GLY A 8 27.35 -13.76 9.24
CA GLY A 8 26.55 -14.04 8.03
C GLY A 8 25.11 -13.51 8.06
N MET A 9 24.66 -12.90 9.16
CA MET A 9 23.37 -12.22 9.27
C MET A 9 23.53 -10.70 9.19
N THR A 10 22.74 -10.06 8.32
CA THR A 10 22.68 -8.61 8.22
C THR A 10 21.63 -8.06 9.18
N ILE A 11 22.05 -7.19 10.09
CA ILE A 11 21.20 -6.39 10.96
C ILE A 11 20.96 -5.04 10.29
N VAL A 12 19.70 -4.67 10.08
CA VAL A 12 19.31 -3.41 9.44
C VAL A 12 18.73 -2.46 10.47
N GLY A 13 19.47 -1.39 10.77
CA GLY A 13 19.02 -0.30 11.62
C GLY A 13 18.10 0.68 10.89
N VAL A 14 17.16 1.27 11.64
CA VAL A 14 16.21 2.25 11.08
C VAL A 14 16.82 3.65 11.07
N LYS A 15 16.47 4.43 10.04
CA LYS A 15 16.85 5.84 9.96
C LYS A 15 16.04 6.64 10.98
N LEU A 16 16.68 7.52 11.75
CA LEU A 16 16.00 8.39 12.74
C LEU A 16 14.93 9.30 12.11
N LYS A 17 15.05 9.61 10.81
CA LYS A 17 14.06 10.40 10.05
C LYS A 17 12.82 9.61 9.63
N ASP A 18 12.76 8.29 9.90
CA ASP A 18 11.57 7.49 9.60
C ASP A 18 10.40 7.93 10.51
N PRO A 19 9.23 8.32 9.95
CA PRO A 19 8.09 8.74 10.75
C PRO A 19 7.65 7.72 11.80
N ARG A 20 7.90 6.42 11.55
CA ARG A 20 7.56 5.34 12.48
C ARG A 20 8.37 5.39 13.78
N VAL A 21 9.59 5.92 13.74
CA VAL A 21 10.39 6.14 14.97
C VAL A 21 9.68 7.16 15.85
N PHE A 22 9.21 8.26 15.26
CA PHE A 22 8.45 9.28 15.98
C PHE A 22 7.16 8.72 16.57
N MET A 23 6.38 7.94 15.80
CA MET A 23 5.16 7.29 16.31
C MET A 23 5.45 6.33 17.46
N SER A 24 6.57 5.59 17.39
CA SER A 24 6.99 4.70 18.48
C SER A 24 7.33 5.48 19.74
N CYS A 25 8.08 6.59 19.61
CA CYS A 25 8.38 7.46 20.74
C CYS A 25 7.11 8.04 21.37
N VAL A 26 6.17 8.50 20.54
CA VAL A 26 4.86 8.99 21.01
C VAL A 26 4.14 7.90 21.81
N LEU A 27 4.01 6.69 21.27
CA LEU A 27 3.35 5.57 21.96
C LEU A 27 4.08 5.13 23.24
N ILE A 28 5.42 5.19 23.28
CA ILE A 28 6.18 4.90 24.50
C ILE A 28 5.91 5.94 25.57
N VAL A 29 6.04 7.23 25.24
CA VAL A 29 5.74 8.34 26.17
C VAL A 29 4.30 8.22 26.66
N TYR A 30 3.39 7.92 25.74
CA TYR A 30 2.00 7.70 26.04
C TYR A 30 1.76 6.56 27.01
N THR A 31 2.41 5.42 26.79
CA THR A 31 2.32 4.25 27.67
C THR A 31 2.83 4.59 29.07
N ILE A 32 3.97 5.27 29.16
CA ILE A 32 4.58 5.66 30.44
C ILE A 32 3.67 6.63 31.18
N VAL A 33 3.21 7.70 30.52
CA VAL A 33 2.31 8.69 31.12
C VAL A 33 0.99 8.05 31.53
N GLY A 34 0.41 7.22 30.66
CA GLY A 34 -0.84 6.50 30.93
C GLY A 34 -0.76 5.61 32.16
N GLN A 35 0.31 4.84 32.27
CA GLN A 35 0.50 3.92 33.39
C GLN A 35 0.89 4.62 34.71
N THR A 36 1.64 5.72 34.64
CA THR A 36 2.21 6.37 35.84
C THR A 36 1.36 7.53 36.38
N ILE A 37 0.83 8.37 35.50
CA ILE A 37 0.10 9.58 35.87
C ILE A 37 -1.41 9.32 35.83
N LEU A 38 -1.88 8.62 34.80
CA LEU A 38 -3.31 8.38 34.59
C LEU A 38 -3.80 7.06 35.20
N THR A 39 -2.88 6.28 35.79
CA THR A 39 -3.15 5.03 36.51
C THR A 39 -4.11 4.12 35.76
N PHE A 40 -3.78 3.80 34.50
CA PHE A 40 -4.59 2.90 33.69
C PHE A 40 -4.80 1.56 34.40
N ASP A 41 -6.00 1.00 34.28
CA ASP A 41 -6.36 -0.29 34.89
C ASP A 41 -5.60 -1.49 34.28
N HIS A 42 -4.83 -1.26 33.22
CA HIS A 42 -4.03 -2.28 32.56
C HIS A 42 -2.73 -2.50 33.34
N GLY A 43 -2.40 -3.75 33.65
CA GLY A 43 -1.09 -4.07 34.20
C GLY A 43 0.03 -3.92 33.17
N TRP A 44 1.22 -3.60 33.67
CA TRP A 44 2.44 -3.61 32.85
C TRP A 44 2.67 -4.94 32.14
N THR A 45 2.26 -6.05 32.76
CA THR A 45 2.39 -7.40 32.19
C THR A 45 1.67 -7.51 30.85
N GLN A 46 0.43 -7.03 30.74
CA GLN A 46 -0.34 -7.08 29.49
C GLN A 46 0.36 -6.30 28.37
N ILE A 47 0.78 -5.08 28.66
CA ILE A 47 1.39 -4.18 27.68
C ILE A 47 2.75 -4.71 27.22
N LEU A 48 3.61 -5.12 28.17
CA LEU A 48 4.93 -5.66 27.87
C LEU A 48 4.85 -7.00 27.15
N LEU A 49 3.88 -7.85 27.48
CA LEU A 49 3.64 -9.11 26.79
C LEU A 49 3.22 -8.86 25.33
N SER A 50 2.27 -7.95 25.11
CA SER A 50 1.85 -7.55 23.76
C SER A 50 3.01 -6.97 22.95
N LEU A 51 3.81 -6.08 23.55
CA LEU A 51 5.01 -5.52 22.94
C LEU A 51 6.02 -6.60 22.56
N PHE A 52 6.34 -7.50 23.49
CA PHE A 52 7.29 -8.57 23.27
C PHE A 52 6.85 -9.50 22.14
N VAL A 53 5.61 -9.98 22.19
CA VAL A 53 5.06 -10.88 21.17
C VAL A 53 5.02 -10.20 19.81
N ALA A 54 4.57 -8.95 19.72
CA ALA A 54 4.55 -8.20 18.46
C ALA A 54 5.95 -8.05 17.86
N CYS A 55 6.94 -7.69 18.68
CA CYS A 55 8.32 -7.52 18.24
C CYS A 55 8.93 -8.86 17.80
N PHE A 56 8.71 -9.92 18.58
CA PHE A 56 9.19 -11.25 18.28
C PHE A 56 8.64 -11.75 16.93
N VAL A 57 7.33 -11.67 16.73
CA VAL A 57 6.69 -12.07 15.48
C VAL A 57 7.18 -11.21 14.30
N ASP A 58 7.32 -9.88 14.48
CA ASP A 58 7.83 -9.00 13.42
C ASP A 58 9.27 -9.39 13.03
N VAL A 59 10.16 -9.67 13.99
CA VAL A 59 11.52 -10.16 13.71
C VAL A 59 11.49 -11.50 12.98
N VAL A 60 10.74 -12.48 13.48
CA VAL A 60 10.64 -13.83 12.87
C VAL A 60 10.11 -13.74 11.43
N MET A 61 9.08 -12.94 11.19
CA MET A 61 8.53 -12.76 9.84
C MET A 61 9.50 -12.05 8.90
N ASN A 62 10.23 -11.04 9.38
CA ASN A 62 11.25 -10.39 8.56
C ASN A 62 12.41 -11.35 8.26
N LEU A 63 12.88 -12.11 9.25
CA LEU A 63 13.94 -13.09 9.06
C LEU A 63 13.55 -14.17 8.05
N TRP A 64 12.31 -14.66 8.11
CA TRP A 64 11.81 -15.65 7.15
C TRP A 64 11.75 -15.11 5.72
N LYS A 65 11.36 -13.84 5.54
CA LYS A 65 11.16 -13.21 4.23
C LYS A 65 12.43 -12.66 3.59
N THR A 66 13.28 -12.00 4.37
CA THR A 66 14.45 -11.27 3.85
C THR A 66 15.78 -11.87 4.28
N ARG A 67 15.78 -12.88 5.17
CA ARG A 67 17.00 -13.43 5.80
C ARG A 67 17.82 -12.38 6.56
N GLN A 68 17.19 -11.28 6.97
CA GLN A 68 17.83 -10.18 7.70
C GLN A 68 17.09 -9.90 9.00
N ILE A 69 17.83 -9.49 10.04
CA ILE A 69 17.23 -8.97 11.27
C ILE A 69 17.00 -7.47 11.09
N VAL A 70 15.74 -7.11 10.88
CA VAL A 70 15.31 -5.70 10.85
C VAL A 70 14.79 -5.33 12.23
N LEU A 71 15.20 -4.17 12.76
CA LEU A 71 14.67 -3.68 14.03
C LEU A 71 13.13 -3.57 13.96
N PRO A 72 12.38 -4.17 14.90
CA PRO A 72 10.94 -4.38 14.79
C PRO A 72 10.14 -3.13 15.16
N ILE A 73 10.38 -2.00 14.50
CA ILE A 73 9.64 -0.76 14.77
C ILE A 73 8.14 -0.94 14.50
N SER A 74 7.78 -1.76 13.52
CA SER A 74 6.37 -2.08 13.28
C SER A 74 5.79 -2.91 14.42
N GLY A 75 6.55 -3.88 14.94
CA GLY A 75 6.23 -4.63 16.14
C GLY A 75 6.03 -3.74 17.35
N VAL A 76 6.90 -2.75 17.58
CA VAL A 76 6.77 -1.79 18.70
C VAL A 76 5.46 -1.02 18.62
N ILE A 77 5.15 -0.40 17.47
CA ILE A 77 3.91 0.36 17.28
C ILE A 77 2.68 -0.55 17.48
N THR A 78 2.72 -1.76 16.90
CA THR A 78 1.59 -2.70 16.95
C THR A 78 1.36 -3.21 18.36
N GLY A 79 2.43 -3.63 19.05
CA GLY A 79 2.37 -4.19 20.38
C GLY A 79 1.99 -3.18 21.45
N LEU A 80 2.54 -1.95 21.39
CA LEU A 80 2.11 -0.87 22.29
C LEU A 80 0.67 -0.45 22.01
N GLY A 81 0.30 -0.29 20.73
CA GLY A 81 -1.07 0.08 20.35
C GLY A 81 -2.09 -0.94 20.84
N LEU A 82 -1.85 -2.23 20.60
CA LEU A 82 -2.73 -3.31 21.08
C LEU A 82 -2.71 -3.46 22.60
N GLY A 83 -1.54 -3.31 23.24
CA GLY A 83 -1.41 -3.43 24.69
C GLY A 83 -2.18 -2.34 25.44
N LEU A 84 -2.31 -1.15 24.86
CA LEU A 84 -3.08 -0.04 25.40
C LEU A 84 -4.58 -0.09 25.06
N LEU A 85 -4.93 -0.70 23.92
CA LEU A 85 -6.30 -0.73 23.42
C LEU A 85 -7.10 -1.93 23.88
N ILE A 86 -6.48 -3.11 23.95
CA ILE A 86 -7.17 -4.34 24.33
C ILE A 86 -7.38 -4.33 25.83
N GLU A 87 -8.65 -4.42 26.21
CA GLU A 87 -9.06 -4.65 27.58
C GLU A 87 -9.74 -6.02 27.66
N SER A 88 -9.35 -6.80 28.67
CA SER A 88 -9.83 -8.16 28.85
C SER A 88 -10.75 -8.23 30.06
N ALA A 89 -11.73 -9.14 30.04
CA ALA A 89 -12.72 -9.30 31.11
C ALA A 89 -12.12 -9.63 32.48
N SER A 90 -10.87 -10.09 32.53
CA SER A 90 -10.15 -10.34 33.78
C SER A 90 -8.66 -9.98 33.62
N PRO A 91 -8.04 -9.30 34.61
CA PRO A 91 -6.62 -8.94 34.56
C PRO A 91 -5.66 -10.14 34.40
N THR A 92 -6.08 -11.34 34.80
CA THR A 92 -5.27 -12.57 34.67
C THR A 92 -5.37 -13.19 33.28
N LEU A 93 -6.28 -12.72 32.42
CA LEU A 93 -6.50 -13.26 31.09
C LEU A 93 -5.47 -12.69 30.11
N LEU A 94 -4.30 -13.31 30.03
CA LEU A 94 -3.16 -12.80 29.25
C LEU A 94 -3.16 -13.22 27.77
N TRP A 95 -3.90 -14.28 27.40
CA TRP A 95 -3.89 -14.79 26.02
C TRP A 95 -4.26 -13.75 24.95
N PRO A 96 -5.17 -12.76 25.17
CA PRO A 96 -5.51 -11.77 24.14
C PRO A 96 -4.31 -10.93 23.71
N TYR A 97 -3.43 -10.62 24.68
CA TYR A 97 -2.19 -9.88 24.47
C TYR A 97 -1.09 -10.71 23.78
N VAL A 98 -1.33 -12.00 23.57
CA VAL A 98 -0.45 -12.88 22.77
C VAL A 98 -1.06 -13.09 21.39
N VAL A 99 -2.35 -13.46 21.34
CA VAL A 99 -3.02 -13.82 20.09
C VAL A 99 -3.24 -12.61 19.19
N ALA A 100 -3.65 -11.46 19.74
CA ALA A 100 -3.91 -10.28 18.90
C ALA A 100 -2.65 -9.76 18.20
N PRO A 101 -1.48 -9.62 18.86
CA PRO A 101 -0.26 -9.24 18.16
C PRO A 101 0.21 -10.24 17.10
N ILE A 102 0.04 -11.55 17.35
CA ILE A 102 0.35 -12.59 16.35
C ILE A 102 -0.51 -12.38 15.11
N ILE A 103 -1.83 -12.30 15.28
CA ILE A 103 -2.79 -12.10 14.18
C ILE A 103 -2.51 -10.78 13.46
N ALA A 104 -2.26 -9.70 14.20
CA ALA A 104 -1.95 -8.38 13.67
C ALA A 104 -0.72 -8.41 12.75
N ILE A 105 0.42 -8.89 13.24
CA ILE A 105 1.67 -8.91 12.46
C ILE A 105 1.58 -9.92 11.30
N ALA A 106 0.94 -11.07 11.51
CA ALA A 106 0.70 -12.06 10.47
C ALA A 106 -0.16 -11.49 9.33
N SER A 107 -1.24 -10.76 9.65
CA SER A 107 -2.15 -10.17 8.67
C SER A 107 -1.43 -9.22 7.72
N LYS A 108 -0.53 -8.37 8.23
CA LYS A 108 0.32 -7.48 7.44
C LYS A 108 1.16 -8.22 6.41
N SER A 109 1.46 -9.48 6.67
CA SER A 109 2.36 -10.31 5.88
C SER A 109 1.65 -11.19 4.87
N VAL A 110 0.44 -11.64 5.19
CA VAL A 110 -0.36 -12.58 4.39
C VAL A 110 -1.43 -11.86 3.58
N VAL A 111 -2.13 -10.89 4.19
CA VAL A 111 -3.28 -10.21 3.60
C VAL A 111 -2.82 -8.98 2.83
N ARG A 112 -2.42 -9.20 1.57
CA ARG A 112 -1.86 -8.17 0.70
C ARG A 112 -2.48 -8.16 -0.69
N ILE A 113 -2.65 -6.96 -1.24
CA ILE A 113 -2.98 -6.71 -2.64
C ILE A 113 -1.89 -5.80 -3.22
N ASN A 114 -1.33 -6.15 -4.37
CA ASN A 114 -0.28 -5.37 -5.05
C ASN A 114 0.91 -5.02 -4.13
N GLY A 115 1.34 -5.98 -3.31
CA GLY A 115 2.47 -5.81 -2.38
C GLY A 115 2.19 -4.93 -1.14
N ARG A 116 0.99 -4.38 -1.02
CA ARG A 116 0.55 -3.56 0.13
C ARG A 116 -0.41 -4.35 1.01
N HIS A 117 -0.31 -4.18 2.32
CA HIS A 117 -1.29 -4.78 3.23
C HIS A 117 -2.58 -3.97 3.22
N ILE A 118 -3.69 -4.69 3.28
CA ILE A 118 -5.04 -4.12 3.19
C ILE A 118 -5.41 -3.39 4.49
N PHE A 119 -5.16 -4.06 5.61
CA PHE A 119 -5.63 -3.62 6.91
C PHE A 119 -4.49 -3.09 7.76
N ASN A 120 -4.80 -2.10 8.60
CA ASN A 120 -3.88 -1.70 9.66
C ASN A 120 -3.65 -2.91 10.59
N PRO A 121 -2.40 -3.33 10.86
CA PRO A 121 -2.11 -4.56 11.60
C PRO A 121 -2.79 -4.60 12.96
N SER A 122 -2.64 -3.51 13.75
CA SER A 122 -3.26 -3.39 15.06
C SER A 122 -4.78 -3.45 14.97
N ASN A 123 -5.38 -2.71 14.03
CA ASN A 123 -6.83 -2.72 13.85
C ASN A 123 -7.35 -4.11 13.46
N PHE A 124 -6.63 -4.83 12.59
CA PHE A 124 -7.00 -6.19 12.19
C PHE A 124 -6.98 -7.15 13.38
N GLY A 125 -5.89 -7.17 14.16
CA GLY A 125 -5.80 -8.01 15.35
C GLY A 125 -6.89 -7.69 16.37
N LEU A 126 -7.16 -6.40 16.61
CA LEU A 126 -8.20 -5.96 17.53
C LEU A 126 -9.60 -6.39 17.08
N VAL A 127 -9.99 -6.06 15.84
CA VAL A 127 -11.33 -6.37 15.31
C VAL A 127 -11.59 -7.88 15.26
N VAL A 128 -10.60 -8.69 14.89
CA VAL A 128 -10.75 -10.15 14.90
C VAL A 128 -11.08 -10.66 16.30
N LEU A 129 -10.40 -10.17 17.34
CA LEU A 129 -10.71 -10.57 18.71
C LEU A 129 -12.07 -10.06 19.18
N LEU A 130 -12.43 -8.82 18.85
CA LEU A 130 -13.73 -8.24 19.22
C LEU A 130 -14.91 -9.01 18.59
N LEU A 131 -14.75 -9.47 17.35
CA LEU A 131 -15.79 -10.23 16.65
C LEU A 131 -15.89 -11.69 17.15
N LEU A 132 -14.75 -12.33 17.43
CA LEU A 132 -14.73 -13.74 17.87
C LEU A 132 -15.00 -13.92 19.36
N PHE A 133 -14.63 -12.93 20.18
CA PHE A 133 -14.71 -12.99 21.65
C PHE A 133 -15.34 -11.74 22.27
N PRO A 134 -16.55 -11.32 21.83
CA PRO A 134 -17.16 -10.05 22.25
C PRO A 134 -17.50 -9.97 23.74
N THR A 135 -17.61 -11.11 24.44
CA THR A 135 -17.89 -11.19 25.88
C THR A 135 -16.62 -11.14 26.74
N LEU A 136 -15.46 -11.41 26.15
CA LEU A 136 -14.18 -11.49 26.87
C LEU A 136 -13.28 -10.30 26.58
N ILE A 137 -13.45 -9.67 25.42
CA ILE A 137 -12.58 -8.61 24.91
C ILE A 137 -13.41 -7.35 24.69
N THR A 138 -12.89 -6.25 25.21
CA THR A 138 -13.40 -4.90 24.98
C THR A 138 -12.24 -3.97 24.63
N THR A 139 -12.53 -2.68 24.47
CA THR A 139 -11.55 -1.65 24.17
C THR A 139 -11.53 -0.58 25.23
N THR A 140 -10.33 -0.08 25.54
CA THR A 140 -10.13 1.05 26.43
C THR A 140 -10.89 2.29 25.95
N ALA A 141 -12.01 2.63 26.60
CA ALA A 141 -12.85 3.78 26.22
C ALA A 141 -12.67 5.00 27.13
N THR A 142 -12.39 4.80 28.43
CA THR A 142 -12.64 5.82 29.47
C THR A 142 -11.41 6.33 30.24
N GLN A 143 -10.22 5.76 30.00
CA GLN A 143 -9.05 5.93 30.88
C GLN A 143 -8.53 7.36 31.10
N TRP A 144 -8.97 8.35 30.32
CA TRP A 144 -8.63 9.76 30.55
C TRP A 144 -9.72 10.75 30.14
N THR A 145 -10.96 10.27 30.01
CA THR A 145 -12.11 11.10 29.61
C THR A 145 -12.44 12.21 30.62
N GLY A 146 -11.88 12.16 31.84
CA GLY A 146 -12.10 13.15 32.89
C GLY A 146 -11.18 14.38 32.89
N SER A 147 -10.12 14.41 32.07
CA SER A 147 -9.18 15.54 32.04
C SER A 147 -9.09 16.15 30.64
N LEU A 148 -9.76 17.29 30.46
CA LEU A 148 -9.77 18.03 29.19
C LEU A 148 -8.35 18.48 28.78
N LEU A 149 -7.49 18.75 29.77
CA LEU A 149 -6.07 19.06 29.54
C LEU A 149 -5.34 17.87 28.90
N MET A 150 -5.54 16.65 29.41
CA MET A 150 -4.90 15.45 28.88
C MET A 150 -5.41 15.12 27.48
N VAL A 151 -6.73 15.19 27.29
CA VAL A 151 -7.37 15.12 25.98
C VAL A 151 -6.74 16.12 25.01
N GLY A 152 -6.58 17.38 25.42
CA GLY A 152 -5.98 18.44 24.60
C GLY A 152 -4.51 18.16 24.23
N ILE A 153 -3.69 17.72 25.18
CA ILE A 153 -2.29 17.34 24.92
C ILE A 153 -2.22 16.21 23.90
N ILE A 154 -3.04 15.16 24.08
CA ILE A 154 -3.07 14.01 23.17
C ILE A 154 -3.51 14.44 21.77
N PHE A 155 -4.51 15.33 21.67
CA PHE A 155 -4.94 15.91 20.39
C PHE A 155 -3.83 16.69 19.70
N VAL A 156 -3.05 17.51 20.42
CA VAL A 156 -1.94 18.28 19.86
C VAL A 156 -0.84 17.35 19.35
N VAL A 157 -0.41 16.39 20.18
CA VAL A 157 0.61 15.40 19.82
C VAL A 157 0.15 14.57 18.62
N GLY A 158 -1.14 14.21 18.57
CA GLY A 158 -1.70 13.45 17.47
C GLY A 158 -1.89 14.20 16.18
N SER A 159 -2.28 15.47 16.27
CA SER A 159 -2.34 16.35 15.11
C SER A 159 -0.94 16.53 14.51
N PHE A 160 0.07 16.74 15.35
CA PHE A 160 1.45 16.84 14.90
C PHE A 160 1.99 15.54 14.30
N SER A 161 1.64 14.39 14.89
CA SER A 161 1.96 13.07 14.35
C SER A 161 1.33 12.85 12.97
N SER A 162 0.06 13.21 12.82
CA SER A 162 -0.71 13.10 11.57
C SER A 162 -0.16 14.02 10.48
N PHE A 163 0.32 15.21 10.86
CA PHE A 163 1.00 16.15 9.98
C PHE A 163 2.32 15.57 9.45
N ARG A 164 3.14 14.98 10.34
CA ARG A 164 4.41 14.33 9.98
C ARG A 164 4.27 13.20 8.96
N VAL A 165 3.15 12.48 8.96
CA VAL A 165 2.86 11.41 7.98
C VAL A 165 2.03 11.88 6.78
N SER A 166 1.77 13.19 6.65
CA SER A 166 0.96 13.77 5.56
C SER A 166 -0.44 13.14 5.46
N ARG A 167 -1.11 12.96 6.60
CA ARG A 167 -2.48 12.40 6.69
C ARG A 167 -3.47 13.32 7.41
N ILE A 168 -3.12 14.59 7.61
CA ILE A 168 -4.00 15.55 8.29
C ILE A 168 -5.36 15.73 7.59
N ASP A 169 -5.39 15.70 6.25
CA ASP A 169 -6.64 15.77 5.47
C ASP A 169 -7.63 14.66 5.86
N LEU A 170 -7.10 13.45 6.05
CA LEU A 170 -7.88 12.27 6.41
C LEU A 170 -8.43 12.44 7.82
N VAL A 171 -7.57 12.80 8.78
CA VAL A 171 -7.96 13.01 10.18
C VAL A 171 -9.03 14.09 10.31
N LEU A 172 -8.87 15.22 9.63
CA LEU A 172 -9.86 16.30 9.67
C LEU A 172 -11.19 15.88 9.03
N SER A 173 -11.15 15.15 7.92
CA SER A 173 -12.37 14.63 7.29
C SER A 173 -13.11 13.63 8.17
N PHE A 174 -12.39 12.75 8.87
CA PHE A 174 -12.96 11.81 9.83
C PHE A 174 -13.57 12.54 11.03
N ILE A 175 -12.84 13.48 11.66
CA ILE A 175 -13.35 14.24 12.81
C ILE A 175 -14.58 15.07 12.41
N GLY A 176 -14.54 15.74 11.26
CA GLY A 176 -15.69 16.50 10.75
C GLY A 176 -16.91 15.62 10.52
N GLY A 177 -16.72 14.47 9.85
CA GLY A 177 -17.78 13.49 9.65
C GLY A 177 -18.30 12.89 10.97
N PHE A 178 -17.40 12.62 11.92
CA PHE A 178 -17.76 12.10 13.23
C PHE A 178 -18.66 13.08 13.98
N CYS A 179 -18.32 14.37 13.98
CA CYS A 179 -19.13 15.42 14.60
C CYS A 179 -20.52 15.51 13.96
N VAL A 180 -20.62 15.43 12.62
CA VAL A 180 -21.91 15.39 11.94
C VAL A 180 -22.72 14.17 12.37
N MET A 181 -22.12 12.98 12.38
CA MET A 181 -22.81 11.76 12.79
C MET A 181 -23.16 11.74 14.28
N ALA A 182 -22.37 12.40 15.15
CA ALA A 182 -22.72 12.57 16.56
C ALA A 182 -23.94 13.48 16.73
N LEU A 183 -24.07 14.55 15.93
CA LEU A 183 -25.29 15.38 15.92
C LEU A 183 -26.50 14.58 15.43
N VAL A 184 -26.33 13.74 14.40
CA VAL A 184 -27.39 12.85 13.92
C VAL A 184 -27.78 11.82 14.98
N GLU A 185 -26.81 11.22 15.67
CA GLU A 185 -27.06 10.32 16.80
C GLU A 185 -27.86 11.00 17.91
N GLU A 186 -27.50 12.22 18.27
CA GLU A 186 -28.23 12.97 19.29
C GLU A 186 -29.65 13.34 18.84
N LEU A 187 -29.82 13.71 17.57
CA LEU A 187 -31.13 14.03 17.01
C LEU A 187 -32.08 12.82 16.99
N ILE A 188 -31.53 11.60 16.90
CA ILE A 188 -32.32 10.36 16.85
C ILE A 188 -32.55 9.77 18.25
N LYS A 189 -31.50 9.73 19.09
CA LYS A 189 -31.54 9.04 20.38
C LYS A 189 -31.89 9.92 21.56
N HIS A 190 -31.66 11.23 21.48
CA HIS A 190 -31.91 12.19 22.56
C HIS A 190 -31.25 11.83 23.91
N ASN A 191 -30.02 11.32 23.85
CA ASN A 191 -29.27 10.89 25.04
C ASN A 191 -28.38 12.00 25.64
N GLY A 192 -28.32 13.16 25.00
CA GLY A 192 -27.50 14.31 25.36
C GLY A 192 -26.19 14.37 24.56
N TYR A 193 -25.78 15.60 24.22
CA TYR A 193 -24.54 15.88 23.49
C TYR A 193 -23.29 15.28 24.13
N SER A 194 -23.22 15.22 25.47
CA SER A 194 -22.08 14.62 26.18
C SER A 194 -21.91 13.13 25.85
N VAL A 195 -23.01 12.40 25.63
CA VAL A 195 -22.98 10.98 25.25
C VAL A 195 -22.57 10.85 23.78
N ALA A 196 -23.17 11.65 22.89
CA ALA A 196 -22.91 11.59 21.45
C ALA A 196 -21.46 12.01 21.08
N PHE A 197 -20.91 13.04 21.74
CA PHE A 197 -19.55 13.53 21.52
C PHE A 197 -18.51 12.89 22.45
N GLY A 198 -18.94 12.24 23.54
CA GLY A 198 -18.06 11.61 24.52
C GLY A 198 -16.96 10.73 23.89
N PRO A 199 -17.27 9.84 22.92
CA PRO A 199 -16.27 9.00 22.28
C PRO A 199 -15.14 9.78 21.58
N LEU A 200 -15.38 11.01 21.12
CA LEU A 200 -14.36 11.85 20.48
C LEU A 200 -13.20 12.17 21.42
N PHE A 201 -13.51 12.31 22.69
CA PHE A 201 -12.56 12.58 23.77
C PHE A 201 -12.13 11.30 24.49
N GLY A 202 -12.68 10.17 24.08
CA GLY A 202 -12.41 8.85 24.61
C GLY A 202 -11.05 8.32 24.21
N ALA A 203 -10.59 7.37 25.01
CA ALA A 203 -9.24 6.88 24.94
C ALA A 203 -8.93 6.11 23.65
N GLY A 204 -9.80 5.14 23.36
CA GLY A 204 -9.70 4.29 22.19
C GLY A 204 -9.74 5.08 20.88
N LEU A 205 -10.60 6.11 20.80
CA LEU A 205 -10.71 6.89 19.57
C LEU A 205 -9.47 7.76 19.32
N GLN A 206 -8.86 8.31 20.37
CA GLN A 206 -7.62 9.07 20.21
C GLN A 206 -6.48 8.17 19.73
N LEU A 207 -6.32 6.98 20.32
CA LEU A 207 -5.33 5.99 19.85
C LEU A 207 -5.61 5.53 18.42
N PHE A 208 -6.88 5.38 18.06
CA PHE A 208 -7.32 5.08 16.70
C PHE A 208 -6.92 6.19 15.71
N ILE A 209 -7.21 7.45 16.02
CA ILE A 209 -6.83 8.61 15.18
C ILE A 209 -5.30 8.71 15.09
N LEU A 210 -4.61 8.50 16.21
CA LEU A 210 -3.16 8.59 16.29
C LEU A 210 -2.45 7.54 15.45
N SER A 211 -2.86 6.28 15.56
CA SER A 211 -2.03 5.14 15.14
C SER A 211 -2.63 4.28 14.04
N MET A 212 -3.97 4.28 13.90
CA MET A 212 -4.66 3.37 12.98
C MET A 212 -5.09 4.09 11.70
N ILE A 213 -5.80 5.22 11.84
CA ILE A 213 -6.36 5.93 10.69
C ILE A 213 -5.28 6.64 9.85
N THR A 214 -4.13 6.94 10.47
CA THR A 214 -3.02 7.69 9.86
C THR A 214 -1.96 6.79 9.22
N ASP A 215 -2.15 5.46 9.19
CA ASP A 215 -1.18 4.56 8.58
C ASP A 215 -1.09 4.82 7.06
N PRO A 216 0.07 5.29 6.55
CA PRO A 216 0.19 5.65 5.14
C PRO A 216 0.10 4.46 4.19
N LYS A 217 0.27 3.23 4.69
CA LYS A 217 0.28 2.01 3.87
C LYS A 217 -1.11 1.45 3.59
N THR A 218 -2.09 1.78 4.42
CA THR A 218 -3.49 1.31 4.31
C THR A 218 -4.43 2.39 3.81
N THR A 219 -3.92 3.62 3.64
CA THR A 219 -4.71 4.78 3.26
C THR A 219 -4.46 5.22 1.82
N PRO A 220 -5.43 5.90 1.17
CA PRO A 220 -5.28 6.36 -0.20
C PRO A 220 -4.13 7.36 -0.41
N GLY A 221 -3.55 7.34 -1.62
CA GLY A 221 -2.43 8.21 -1.99
C GLY A 221 -2.83 9.67 -2.31
N THR A 222 -4.01 9.89 -2.88
CA THR A 222 -4.46 11.23 -3.32
C THR A 222 -5.29 11.92 -2.24
N ARG A 223 -5.24 13.26 -2.20
CA ARG A 223 -5.95 14.07 -1.19
C ARG A 223 -7.46 13.85 -1.23
N GLY A 224 -8.07 13.89 -2.40
CA GLY A 224 -9.52 13.67 -2.56
C GLY A 224 -9.96 12.31 -2.05
N MET A 225 -9.22 11.24 -2.37
CA MET A 225 -9.54 9.90 -1.89
C MET A 225 -9.34 9.77 -0.38
N ARG A 226 -8.35 10.44 0.22
CA ARG A 226 -8.18 10.47 1.68
C ARG A 226 -9.37 11.11 2.39
N ILE A 227 -9.91 12.19 1.84
CA ILE A 227 -11.09 12.87 2.39
C ILE A 227 -12.31 11.95 2.28
N ALA A 228 -12.55 11.36 1.10
CA ALA A 228 -13.65 10.41 0.91
C ALA A 228 -13.53 9.19 1.84
N PHE A 229 -12.31 8.69 2.03
CA PHE A 229 -12.04 7.56 2.93
C PHE A 229 -12.33 7.91 4.39
N GLY A 230 -11.87 9.07 4.87
CA GLY A 230 -12.17 9.52 6.24
C GLY A 230 -13.65 9.76 6.49
N LEU A 231 -14.38 10.36 5.52
CA LEU A 231 -15.82 10.52 5.59
C LEU A 231 -16.57 9.18 5.57
N ALA A 232 -16.13 8.22 4.75
CA ALA A 232 -16.71 6.89 4.72
C ALA A 232 -16.55 6.15 6.06
N ILE A 233 -15.37 6.26 6.70
CA ILE A 233 -15.16 5.71 8.04
C ILE A 233 -16.11 6.36 9.03
N ALA A 234 -16.21 7.70 9.03
CA ALA A 234 -17.10 8.42 9.94
C ALA A 234 -18.58 8.05 9.75
N LEU A 235 -19.01 7.86 8.50
CA LEU A 235 -20.36 7.43 8.18
C LEU A 235 -20.65 6.04 8.74
N ILE A 236 -19.79 5.04 8.45
CA ILE A 236 -19.98 3.67 8.94
C ILE A 236 -19.88 3.63 10.48
N ASP A 237 -18.93 4.37 11.07
CA ASP A 237 -18.84 4.53 12.52
C ASP A 237 -20.16 5.04 13.10
N GLY A 238 -20.68 6.15 12.57
CA GLY A 238 -21.93 6.74 13.04
C GLY A 238 -23.13 5.80 12.89
N LEU A 239 -23.25 5.10 11.77
CA LEU A 239 -24.31 4.10 11.57
C LEU A 239 -24.22 2.95 12.57
N LEU A 240 -23.01 2.48 12.86
CA LEU A 240 -22.78 1.45 13.88
C LEU A 240 -23.08 1.95 15.29
N ARG A 241 -22.76 3.21 15.61
CA ARG A 241 -23.16 3.83 16.87
C ARG A 241 -24.67 3.91 17.02
N LEU A 242 -25.42 4.24 15.95
CA LEU A 242 -26.88 4.28 15.98
C LEU A 242 -27.50 2.93 16.42
N VAL A 243 -26.89 1.81 16.04
CA VAL A 243 -27.30 0.45 16.48
C VAL A 243 -26.62 -0.02 17.76
N ASN A 244 -26.04 0.91 18.54
CA ASN A 244 -25.38 0.69 19.84
C ASN A 244 -24.15 -0.23 19.79
N ASN A 245 -23.41 -0.25 18.67
CA ASN A 245 -22.14 -0.94 18.60
C ASN A 245 -21.01 -0.06 19.16
N GLN A 246 -20.49 -0.43 20.34
CA GLN A 246 -19.44 0.33 21.03
C GLN A 246 -18.06 0.28 20.34
N TYR A 247 -17.83 -0.68 19.43
CA TYR A 247 -16.56 -0.86 18.72
C TYR A 247 -16.57 -0.26 17.32
N SER A 248 -17.52 0.64 17.06
CA SER A 248 -17.83 1.21 15.75
C SER A 248 -16.63 1.76 14.96
N PRO A 249 -15.67 2.54 15.51
CA PRO A 249 -14.61 3.14 14.68
C PRO A 249 -13.63 2.08 14.15
N PHE A 250 -13.35 1.04 14.95
CA PHE A 250 -12.43 -0.03 14.59
C PHE A 250 -13.02 -0.91 13.48
N ILE A 251 -14.31 -1.27 13.62
CA ILE A 251 -15.06 -2.02 12.61
C ILE A 251 -15.21 -1.18 11.33
N ALA A 252 -15.51 0.12 11.46
CA ALA A 252 -15.61 1.02 10.32
C ALA A 252 -14.31 1.08 9.52
N LEU A 253 -13.16 1.29 10.17
CA LEU A 253 -11.87 1.27 9.48
C LEU A 253 -11.59 -0.09 8.82
N PHE A 254 -11.93 -1.20 9.47
CA PHE A 254 -11.79 -2.52 8.89
C PHE A 254 -12.61 -2.67 7.60
N VAL A 255 -13.91 -2.37 7.65
CA VAL A 255 -14.81 -2.46 6.50
C VAL A 255 -14.37 -1.55 5.36
N VAL A 256 -14.10 -0.27 5.64
CA VAL A 256 -13.69 0.69 4.61
C VAL A 256 -12.35 0.30 3.98
N SER A 257 -11.39 -0.20 4.77
CA SER A 257 -10.09 -0.66 4.24
C SER A 257 -10.25 -1.87 3.31
N ALA A 258 -11.16 -2.81 3.65
CA ALA A 258 -11.50 -3.93 2.78
C ALA A 258 -12.13 -3.47 1.46
N CYS A 259 -13.16 -2.61 1.54
CA CYS A 259 -13.85 -2.07 0.37
C CYS A 259 -12.91 -1.27 -0.53
N PHE A 260 -12.07 -0.42 0.05
CA PHE A 260 -11.10 0.39 -0.69
C PHE A 260 -10.05 -0.48 -1.40
N SER A 261 -9.60 -1.55 -0.76
CA SER A 261 -8.61 -2.45 -1.36
C SER A 261 -9.22 -3.30 -2.46
N LEU A 262 -10.47 -3.74 -2.31
CA LEU A 262 -11.23 -4.39 -3.37
C LEU A 262 -11.44 -3.46 -4.57
N TYR A 263 -11.84 -2.21 -4.33
CA TYR A 263 -11.99 -1.19 -5.37
C TYR A 263 -10.69 -0.99 -6.17
N GLN A 264 -9.55 -0.88 -5.49
CA GLN A 264 -8.25 -0.79 -6.15
C GLN A 264 -7.91 -2.05 -6.97
N ALA A 265 -8.20 -3.24 -6.44
CA ALA A 265 -7.96 -4.49 -7.15
C ALA A 265 -8.77 -4.56 -8.45
N LEU A 266 -10.05 -4.19 -8.40
CA LEU A 266 -10.94 -4.20 -9.57
C LEU A 266 -10.50 -3.20 -10.64
N ILE A 267 -10.09 -1.99 -10.26
CA ILE A 267 -9.55 -1.02 -11.22
C ILE A 267 -8.26 -1.52 -11.86
N THR A 268 -7.36 -2.09 -11.06
CA THR A 268 -6.09 -2.63 -11.58
C THR A 268 -6.35 -3.78 -12.56
N MET A 269 -7.31 -4.66 -12.25
CA MET A 269 -7.71 -5.75 -13.15
C MET A 269 -8.31 -5.24 -14.46
N ASN A 270 -9.15 -4.20 -14.41
CA ASN A 270 -9.74 -3.62 -15.61
C ASN A 270 -8.70 -2.91 -16.49
N TRP A 271 -7.73 -2.23 -15.89
CA TRP A 271 -6.62 -1.61 -16.62
C TRP A 271 -5.77 -2.66 -17.37
N ASN A 272 -5.44 -3.77 -16.71
CA ASN A 272 -4.66 -4.85 -17.32
C ASN A 272 -5.43 -5.64 -18.40
N ARG A 273 -6.76 -5.49 -18.50
CA ARG A 273 -7.56 -6.08 -19.59
C ARG A 273 -7.62 -5.22 -20.85
N GLN A 274 -7.31 -3.92 -20.75
CA GLN A 274 -7.34 -2.98 -21.87
C GLN A 274 -6.14 -3.00 -22.87
N PRO A 275 -5.01 -3.70 -22.68
CA PRO A 275 -3.91 -3.67 -23.66
C PRO A 275 -4.25 -4.27 -25.04
N ALA A 276 -5.09 -5.32 -25.09
CA ALA A 276 -5.34 -6.07 -26.33
C ALA A 276 -6.27 -5.34 -27.33
N ALA A 277 -7.14 -4.43 -26.84
CA ALA A 277 -8.06 -3.69 -27.70
C ALA A 277 -7.39 -2.51 -28.42
N SER A 278 -6.32 -1.94 -27.85
CA SER A 278 -5.54 -0.89 -28.50
C SER A 278 -4.54 -1.43 -29.53
N GLU A 279 -3.95 -2.61 -29.27
CA GLU A 279 -3.03 -3.25 -30.22
C GLU A 279 -3.75 -3.75 -31.47
N SER A 280 -4.91 -4.42 -31.30
CA SER A 280 -5.74 -4.86 -32.43
C SER A 280 -6.28 -3.70 -33.28
N ASN A 281 -6.65 -2.56 -32.66
CA ASN A 281 -7.05 -1.37 -33.41
C ASN A 281 -5.87 -0.72 -34.15
N ASN A 282 -4.67 -0.73 -33.58
CA ASN A 282 -3.48 -0.19 -34.27
C ASN A 282 -3.05 -1.08 -35.44
N GLU A 283 -3.11 -2.41 -35.28
CA GLU A 283 -2.85 -3.35 -36.37
C GLU A 283 -3.90 -3.25 -37.48
N ALA A 284 -5.18 -3.15 -37.14
CA ALA A 284 -6.25 -2.95 -38.14
C ALA A 284 -6.08 -1.64 -38.91
N VAL A 285 -5.75 -0.54 -38.23
CA VAL A 285 -5.50 0.77 -38.85
C VAL A 285 -4.24 0.75 -39.71
N GLN A 286 -3.19 0.04 -39.30
CA GLN A 286 -1.98 -0.13 -40.12
C GLN A 286 -2.24 -0.97 -41.38
N LEU A 287 -2.99 -2.07 -41.25
CA LEU A 287 -3.36 -2.91 -42.39
C LEU A 287 -4.26 -2.16 -43.39
N GLU A 288 -5.17 -1.31 -42.90
CA GLU A 288 -6.03 -0.48 -43.74
C GLU A 288 -5.23 0.64 -44.45
N ALA A 289 -4.24 1.23 -43.78
CA ALA A 289 -3.32 2.19 -44.40
C ALA A 289 -2.44 1.55 -45.50
N ILE A 290 -1.90 0.34 -45.25
CA ILE A 290 -1.11 -0.42 -46.23
C ILE A 290 -1.98 -0.83 -47.43
N ALA A 291 -3.24 -1.21 -47.20
CA ALA A 291 -4.18 -1.54 -48.27
C ALA A 291 -4.55 -0.31 -49.14
N GLN A 292 -4.60 0.88 -48.55
CA GLN A 292 -4.85 2.13 -49.29
C GLN A 292 -3.63 2.59 -50.09
N GLU A 293 -2.41 2.41 -49.56
CA GLU A 293 -1.17 2.78 -50.24
C GLU A 293 -0.87 1.84 -51.43
N SER A 294 -1.09 0.54 -51.27
CA SER A 294 -0.97 -0.45 -52.35
C SER A 294 -2.03 -0.30 -53.46
N ALA A 295 -3.21 0.24 -53.14
CA ALA A 295 -4.23 0.59 -54.14
C ALA A 295 -3.89 1.84 -54.96
N HIS A 296 -2.97 2.69 -54.48
CA HIS A 296 -2.59 3.92 -55.17
C HIS A 296 -1.49 3.70 -56.24
N ASP A 297 -0.71 2.63 -56.14
CA ASP A 297 0.47 2.36 -56.99
C ASP A 297 0.14 1.49 -58.23
N HIS A 298 -1.04 0.86 -58.28
CA HIS A 298 -1.51 0.11 -59.45
C HIS A 298 -2.65 0.83 -60.17
N SER A 299 -2.29 1.56 -61.22
CA SER A 299 -3.23 2.00 -62.26
C SER A 299 -3.61 0.81 -63.15
N GLY A 300 -4.57 0.00 -62.71
CA GLY A 300 -5.12 -1.08 -63.53
C GLY A 300 -5.86 -2.13 -62.72
N GLU A 301 -7.15 -2.27 -63.02
CA GLU A 301 -8.08 -3.30 -62.53
C GLU A 301 -8.55 -3.22 -61.07
N SER A 302 -9.79 -2.77 -60.93
CA SER A 302 -10.60 -2.78 -59.72
C SER A 302 -10.90 -4.20 -59.25
N ILE A 303 -10.31 -4.63 -58.15
CA ILE A 303 -10.76 -5.81 -57.39
C ILE A 303 -11.78 -5.33 -56.33
N PRO A 304 -12.99 -5.92 -56.24
CA PRO A 304 -14.02 -5.41 -55.33
C PRO A 304 -13.68 -5.69 -53.86
N VAL A 305 -13.66 -4.64 -53.04
CA VAL A 305 -13.38 -4.62 -51.58
C VAL A 305 -14.42 -5.40 -50.73
N ALA A 306 -15.31 -6.18 -51.36
CA ALA A 306 -16.39 -6.89 -50.67
C ALA A 306 -16.01 -8.28 -50.10
N SER A 307 -14.87 -8.86 -50.49
CA SER A 307 -14.48 -10.23 -50.09
C SER A 307 -13.59 -10.31 -48.84
N LEU A 308 -12.89 -9.23 -48.47
CA LEU A 308 -12.00 -9.21 -47.29
C LEU A 308 -12.73 -8.92 -45.97
N ALA A 309 -13.91 -8.29 -46.02
CA ALA A 309 -14.70 -7.99 -44.82
C ALA A 309 -15.45 -9.20 -44.24
N GLN A 310 -15.62 -10.30 -45.00
CA GLN A 310 -16.37 -11.47 -44.54
C GLN A 310 -15.53 -12.46 -43.70
N ALA A 311 -14.20 -12.37 -43.71
CA ALA A 311 -13.35 -13.24 -42.88
C ALA A 311 -13.26 -12.80 -41.41
N SER A 312 -13.63 -11.55 -41.09
CA SER A 312 -13.54 -11.01 -39.73
C SER A 312 -14.77 -11.33 -38.85
N THR A 313 -15.90 -11.75 -39.44
CA THR A 313 -17.18 -11.90 -38.72
C THR A 313 -17.50 -13.31 -38.22
N ASN A 314 -16.75 -14.34 -38.62
CA ASN A 314 -16.98 -15.71 -38.13
C ASN A 314 -15.93 -16.10 -37.10
N GLY A 315 -16.14 -15.68 -35.86
CA GLY A 315 -15.44 -16.27 -34.73
C GLY A 315 -15.87 -17.73 -34.52
N HIS A 316 -14.99 -18.68 -34.82
CA HIS A 316 -14.92 -19.97 -34.11
C HIS A 316 -13.55 -20.66 -34.29
N SER A 317 -12.94 -20.96 -33.13
CA SER A 317 -12.06 -22.10 -32.80
C SER A 317 -10.91 -22.50 -33.73
N SER A 318 -9.71 -22.38 -33.16
CA SER A 318 -8.55 -23.28 -33.22
C SER A 318 -7.90 -23.63 -34.57
N GLU A 319 -6.57 -23.70 -34.48
CA GLU A 319 -5.61 -24.35 -35.38
C GLU A 319 -4.92 -23.47 -36.43
N SER A 320 -3.60 -23.52 -36.33
CA SER A 320 -2.57 -23.02 -37.22
C SER A 320 -2.90 -23.22 -38.69
N VAL A 321 -2.89 -22.13 -39.46
CA VAL A 321 -2.79 -22.21 -40.92
C VAL A 321 -1.32 -22.01 -41.30
N PRO A 322 -0.65 -23.02 -41.90
CA PRO A 322 0.75 -22.92 -42.29
C PRO A 322 0.92 -22.07 -43.57
N VAL A 323 2.12 -21.50 -43.71
CA VAL A 323 2.59 -20.53 -44.70
C VAL A 323 2.63 -21.07 -46.16
N GLU A 324 1.91 -22.14 -46.49
CA GLU A 324 2.11 -22.87 -47.75
C GLU A 324 1.15 -22.49 -48.90
N ALA A 325 0.23 -21.54 -48.71
CA ALA A 325 -0.79 -21.20 -49.72
C ALA A 325 -0.43 -20.03 -50.66
N LEU A 326 0.72 -19.36 -50.48
CA LEU A 326 1.16 -18.25 -51.34
C LEU A 326 2.10 -18.67 -52.48
N ALA A 327 2.33 -19.97 -52.69
CA ALA A 327 3.31 -20.47 -53.66
C ALA A 327 2.73 -21.03 -54.98
N GLN A 328 1.41 -21.02 -55.20
CA GLN A 328 0.83 -21.72 -56.36
C GLN A 328 0.27 -20.85 -57.51
N GLU A 329 0.35 -19.52 -57.44
CA GLU A 329 -0.20 -18.66 -58.50
C GLU A 329 0.84 -17.92 -59.37
N SER A 330 2.14 -18.20 -59.19
CA SER A 330 3.22 -17.65 -60.04
C SER A 330 3.84 -18.68 -60.99
N ALA A 331 3.19 -19.83 -61.22
CA ALA A 331 3.77 -20.98 -61.93
C ALA A 331 3.24 -21.21 -63.37
N ASN A 332 2.62 -20.23 -64.03
CA ASN A 332 2.22 -20.37 -65.44
C ASN A 332 2.62 -19.15 -66.28
N GLY A 333 3.86 -19.14 -66.80
CA GLY A 333 4.31 -18.08 -67.71
C GLY A 333 5.78 -18.14 -68.16
N HIS A 334 6.18 -19.23 -68.82
CA HIS A 334 7.25 -19.37 -69.83
C HIS A 334 8.56 -18.52 -69.79
N SER A 335 9.66 -19.28 -69.62
CA SER A 335 10.97 -19.23 -70.31
C SER A 335 11.90 -18.00 -70.18
N SER A 336 13.05 -18.16 -69.49
CA SER A 336 14.35 -18.52 -70.10
C SER A 336 15.52 -18.50 -69.08
N GLU A 337 16.41 -19.49 -69.21
CA GLU A 337 17.83 -19.56 -68.77
C GLU A 337 18.21 -19.86 -67.29
N SER A 338 18.55 -21.15 -67.07
CA SER A 338 19.64 -21.79 -66.29
C SER A 338 20.49 -20.96 -65.31
N VAL A 339 20.76 -21.40 -64.07
CA VAL A 339 21.85 -22.33 -63.63
C VAL A 339 21.76 -22.48 -62.07
N PRO A 340 22.30 -23.55 -61.42
CA PRO A 340 21.74 -24.12 -60.19
C PRO A 340 22.60 -24.00 -58.90
N VAL A 341 22.00 -24.46 -57.79
CA VAL A 341 22.61 -25.05 -56.57
C VAL A 341 23.16 -24.12 -55.45
N GLU A 342 22.70 -24.40 -54.22
CA GLU A 342 23.30 -24.16 -52.89
C GLU A 342 24.05 -22.85 -52.63
N ALA A 343 23.39 -21.87 -51.98
CA ALA A 343 24.03 -20.92 -51.05
C ALA A 343 23.00 -19.92 -50.45
N LEU A 344 22.15 -20.31 -49.50
CA LEU A 344 21.47 -19.33 -48.61
C LEU A 344 21.21 -19.85 -47.18
N ALA A 345 21.86 -20.96 -46.79
CA ALA A 345 21.83 -21.47 -45.42
C ALA A 345 23.20 -21.33 -44.76
N GLN A 346 23.83 -20.14 -44.83
CA GLN A 346 25.05 -19.83 -44.08
C GLN A 346 25.42 -18.33 -44.10
N GLU A 347 24.47 -17.42 -43.83
CA GLU A 347 24.81 -15.99 -43.68
C GLU A 347 23.88 -15.25 -42.70
N SER A 348 23.77 -15.78 -41.48
CA SER A 348 23.19 -15.05 -40.32
C SER A 348 24.06 -15.22 -39.06
N ALA A 349 25.28 -15.74 -39.21
CA ALA A 349 26.21 -16.00 -38.12
C ALA A 349 27.60 -15.45 -38.48
N ASN A 350 27.69 -14.17 -38.84
CA ASN A 350 28.90 -13.37 -38.76
C ASN A 350 28.58 -11.91 -39.12
N ASP A 351 28.04 -11.17 -38.15
CA ASP A 351 28.16 -9.70 -38.19
C ASP A 351 28.27 -9.12 -36.77
N HIS A 352 29.06 -9.83 -35.95
CA HIS A 352 29.75 -9.19 -34.83
C HIS A 352 31.02 -8.53 -35.38
N ASP A 353 31.17 -7.25 -35.07
CA ASP A 353 32.33 -6.38 -35.30
C ASP A 353 32.42 -5.69 -36.67
N ARG A 354 31.79 -4.51 -36.77
CA ARG A 354 32.45 -3.21 -37.04
C ARG A 354 31.43 -2.07 -37.24
N GLU A 355 31.33 -1.16 -36.27
CA GLU A 355 31.49 0.30 -36.44
C GLU A 355 31.00 1.08 -35.21
N ARG A 356 31.95 1.75 -34.53
CA ARG A 356 31.71 2.90 -33.65
C ARG A 356 31.73 4.16 -34.52
N VAL A 357 30.79 5.10 -34.33
CA VAL A 357 31.10 6.55 -34.25
C VAL A 357 30.06 7.24 -33.34
N GLN A 358 30.54 7.93 -32.31
CA GLN A 358 29.82 8.88 -31.45
C GLN A 358 30.71 10.14 -31.37
N PRO A 359 30.19 11.38 -31.45
CA PRO A 359 31.03 12.58 -31.34
C PRO A 359 31.11 13.11 -29.90
N ASP A 360 32.32 13.57 -29.56
CA ASP A 360 32.75 14.25 -28.33
C ASP A 360 32.16 15.67 -28.15
N ILE A 361 31.90 16.09 -26.89
CA ILE A 361 32.01 17.49 -26.44
C ILE A 361 32.69 17.58 -25.05
N ALA A 362 33.95 18.00 -25.13
CA ALA A 362 34.85 18.77 -24.26
C ALA A 362 34.52 19.09 -22.77
N ALA A 363 35.57 18.90 -21.94
CA ALA A 363 35.87 19.66 -20.72
C ALA A 363 37.11 20.58 -20.96
N PRO A 364 37.32 21.66 -20.18
CA PRO A 364 38.57 22.41 -20.22
C PRO A 364 39.48 22.13 -19.00
N VAL A 365 40.79 22.15 -19.26
CA VAL A 365 41.90 22.13 -18.29
C VAL A 365 42.71 23.42 -18.43
N GLY A 366 43.15 23.96 -17.29
CA GLY A 366 44.30 24.87 -17.12
C GLY A 366 44.40 25.18 -15.62
N GLY A 367 45.52 25.13 -14.90
CA GLY A 367 46.94 25.10 -15.26
C GLY A 367 47.68 26.15 -14.41
N HIS A 368 48.73 25.72 -13.69
CA HIS A 368 49.69 26.47 -12.83
C HIS A 368 49.36 26.62 -11.33
N VAL A 369 50.32 26.64 -10.38
CA VAL A 369 51.60 25.95 -10.05
C VAL A 369 52.15 26.69 -8.81
N SER A 370 52.87 25.96 -7.95
CA SER A 370 53.72 26.39 -6.82
C SER A 370 53.01 26.87 -5.54
N ALA A 371 53.48 26.66 -4.31
CA ALA A 371 54.47 25.83 -3.59
C ALA A 371 54.76 26.61 -2.28
N ILE A 372 55.29 25.92 -1.25
CA ILE A 372 56.05 26.47 -0.10
C ILE A 372 55.27 26.71 1.22
N SER A 373 55.34 25.66 2.07
CA SER A 373 55.91 25.63 3.44
C SER A 373 55.25 26.30 4.68
N HIS A 374 55.47 25.59 5.78
CA HIS A 374 55.62 25.99 7.19
C HIS A 374 54.37 26.14 8.11
N ASN A 375 54.20 25.08 8.93
CA ASN A 375 54.46 25.03 10.38
C ASN A 375 53.60 25.82 11.40
N GLN A 376 53.31 25.09 12.49
CA GLN A 376 53.12 25.49 13.90
C GLN A 376 51.75 25.97 14.44
N LEU A 377 51.27 25.16 15.40
CA LEU A 377 50.84 25.47 16.77
C LEU A 377 49.58 26.31 17.11
N SER A 378 48.87 25.74 18.09
CA SER A 378 48.18 26.36 19.23
C SER A 378 47.04 27.36 18.97
N SER A 379 45.82 26.99 19.34
CA SER A 379 45.23 27.28 20.66
C SER A 379 43.95 26.47 20.87
#